data_AF-A0ABD6H6S8-F1
#
_entry.id   AF-A0ABD6H6S8-F1
#
_cell.length_a   1.000
_cell.length_b   1.000
_cell.length_c   1.000
_cell.angle_alpha   90.00
_cell.angle_beta   90.00
_cell.angle_gamma   90.00
#
_symmetry.space_group_name_H-M   'P 1'
#
loop_
_entity.id
_entity.type
_entity.pdbx_description
1 polymer ?
#
loop_
_entity_poly.entity_id
_entity_poly.type
_entity_poly.pdbx_seq_one_letter_code
_entity_poly.pdbx_strand_id
1 'polypeptide(L)'
;MENPVALNRLSENTVFRKGDVFVLFGELFGRGYATGLLDEAKRAGMEVVGITVGRRDENNALRPLDAEELSSAEGQLGGRIINIPLMAGFDLDAPEDGPTPTDLLATMTLESWEHDTLDWGYLGQCRDIATARFTEALSKVMTVLDGMIAAGRNVFFAHTMAGGIPKAKVLLVVANRIYKGTGRRHMSSQTLLDSDMGKLILQNFDDVSANTFRHLIDFSAAIRERVEASGGQVRYTAYGYHGSSVLIDGSYRWQTYTNYTQGYAKMRLEGIAEQAWAAGIKATVYNCPEIRTNSSDVFTGIELPLIPLLLALKKENGGKWADEQWQACQQLLADGITMKHVFQKITDMQASEVMRPFYDFSAWPMANSQAQADLTISTSNGITQMHRNNKVMISDLLSGLVVKATGQLIFGESSDPSGPALWLNHDIVARRLNASHPHSKSPAPGMESSSLEMA
;
A
#
# COMPACT_ATOMS: atom_id res chain seq x y z
N MET A 1 19.15 -4.96 -0.91
CA MET A 1 18.75 -6.38 -1.11
C MET A 1 18.89 -6.73 -2.59
N GLU A 2 19.44 -7.90 -2.96
CA GLU A 2 19.63 -8.30 -4.38
C GLU A 2 18.48 -9.14 -4.97
N ASN A 3 17.64 -9.75 -4.12
CA ASN A 3 16.50 -10.58 -4.53
C ASN A 3 15.34 -10.43 -3.52
N PRO A 4 14.06 -10.56 -3.92
CA PRO A 4 12.93 -10.51 -3.01
C PRO A 4 13.01 -11.53 -1.87
N VAL A 5 12.71 -11.10 -0.64
CA VAL A 5 12.60 -11.99 0.53
C VAL A 5 11.14 -12.34 0.77
N ALA A 6 10.71 -13.49 0.25
CA ALA A 6 9.33 -13.95 0.35
C ALA A 6 8.96 -14.42 1.77
N LEU A 7 7.80 -13.98 2.27
CA LEU A 7 7.19 -14.60 3.46
C LEU A 7 6.63 -15.98 3.07
N ASN A 8 7.19 -17.05 3.64
CA ASN A 8 6.84 -18.42 3.27
C ASN A 8 6.08 -19.20 4.38
N ARG A 9 5.78 -18.56 5.51
CA ARG A 9 5.05 -19.15 6.63
C ARG A 9 3.75 -18.42 6.93
N LEU A 10 2.74 -19.18 7.36
CA LEU A 10 1.50 -18.64 7.90
C LEU A 10 1.65 -18.50 9.41
N SER A 11 2.04 -17.31 9.87
CA SER A 11 2.15 -16.99 11.29
C SER A 11 0.79 -16.59 11.87
N GLU A 12 0.59 -16.89 13.15
CA GLU A 12 -0.59 -16.46 13.91
C GLU A 12 -0.17 -15.42 14.96
N ASN A 13 -1.12 -14.56 15.35
CA ASN A 13 -0.85 -13.59 16.40
C ASN A 13 -0.68 -14.30 17.76
N THR A 14 0.45 -14.04 18.42
CA THR A 14 0.77 -14.54 19.77
C THR A 14 1.10 -13.43 20.75
N VAL A 15 1.20 -12.18 20.29
CA VAL A 15 1.60 -11.03 21.11
C VAL A 15 0.41 -10.20 21.51
N PHE A 16 -0.41 -9.78 20.55
CA PHE A 16 -1.42 -8.75 20.77
C PHE A 16 -2.71 -9.32 21.34
N ARG A 17 -3.28 -8.62 22.32
CA ARG A 17 -4.50 -9.02 23.04
C ARG A 17 -5.33 -7.82 23.46
N LYS A 18 -6.46 -8.09 24.10
CA LYS A 18 -7.36 -7.06 24.62
C LYS A 18 -6.65 -6.04 25.53
N GLY A 19 -6.79 -4.77 25.18
CA GLY A 19 -6.19 -3.64 25.90
C GLY A 19 -4.75 -3.30 25.50
N ASP A 20 -4.15 -4.05 24.57
CA ASP A 20 -2.96 -3.56 23.84
C ASP A 20 -3.37 -2.48 22.85
N VAL A 21 -2.42 -1.63 22.42
CA VAL A 21 -2.73 -0.42 21.65
C VAL A 21 -2.28 -0.57 20.19
N PHE A 22 -3.21 -0.37 19.26
CA PHE A 22 -2.92 -0.26 17.83
C PHE A 22 -2.95 1.21 17.41
N VAL A 23 -1.88 1.67 16.79
CA VAL A 23 -1.70 3.05 16.36
C VAL A 23 -1.64 3.11 14.84
N LEU A 24 -2.67 3.66 14.21
CA LEU A 24 -2.66 3.94 12.78
C LEU A 24 -1.89 5.24 12.52
N PHE A 25 -0.67 5.12 12.01
CA PHE A 25 0.19 6.24 11.64
C PHE A 25 0.00 6.60 10.16
N GLY A 26 -1.12 7.28 9.92
CA GLY A 26 -1.68 7.68 8.64
C GLY A 26 -3.18 7.87 8.80
N GLU A 27 -3.87 8.33 7.77
CA GLU A 27 -5.33 8.53 7.81
C GLU A 27 -6.03 7.50 6.91
N LEU A 28 -7.13 6.93 7.40
CA LEU A 28 -7.85 5.86 6.72
C LEU A 28 -8.76 6.45 5.62
N PHE A 29 -8.45 6.19 4.35
CA PHE A 29 -9.29 6.63 3.24
C PHE A 29 -9.85 5.43 2.46
N GLY A 30 -11.17 5.29 2.46
CA GLY A 30 -11.87 4.27 1.65
C GLY A 30 -11.37 2.85 1.91
N ARG A 31 -11.32 2.04 0.84
CA ARG A 31 -10.82 0.65 0.87
C ARG A 31 -9.35 0.62 0.48
N GLY A 32 -8.47 0.67 1.47
CA GLY A 32 -7.02 0.53 1.29
C GLY A 32 -6.46 -0.59 2.15
N TYR A 33 -5.21 -0.96 1.94
CA TYR A 33 -4.54 -2.05 2.68
C TYR A 33 -4.70 -1.97 4.21
N ALA A 34 -4.64 -0.76 4.76
CA ALA A 34 -4.74 -0.51 6.19
C ALA A 34 -6.05 -1.03 6.82
N THR A 35 -7.15 -1.11 6.06
CA THR A 35 -8.43 -1.60 6.60
C THR A 35 -8.32 -3.06 7.04
N GLY A 36 -7.59 -3.89 6.27
CA GLY A 36 -7.41 -5.30 6.62
C GLY A 36 -6.66 -5.49 7.92
N LEU A 37 -5.57 -4.74 8.14
CA LEU A 37 -4.79 -4.80 9.38
C LEU A 37 -5.57 -4.23 10.58
N LEU A 38 -6.30 -3.14 10.37
CA LEU A 38 -7.16 -2.54 11.40
C LEU A 38 -8.25 -3.51 11.87
N ASP A 39 -8.86 -4.27 10.94
CA ASP A 39 -9.87 -5.26 11.28
C ASP A 39 -9.31 -6.39 12.16
N GLU A 40 -8.05 -6.81 11.94
CA GLU A 40 -7.39 -7.79 12.79
C GLU A 40 -7.09 -7.24 14.20
N ALA A 41 -6.59 -6.01 14.29
CA ALA A 41 -6.35 -5.34 15.57
C ALA A 41 -7.64 -5.20 16.39
N LYS A 42 -8.73 -4.77 15.75
CA LYS A 42 -10.07 -4.72 16.37
C LYS A 42 -10.54 -6.10 16.82
N ARG A 43 -10.35 -7.13 15.99
CA ARG A 43 -10.75 -8.51 16.34
C ARG A 43 -9.98 -9.06 17.53
N ALA A 44 -8.71 -8.69 17.69
CA ALA A 44 -7.89 -9.03 18.86
C ALA A 44 -8.29 -8.22 20.12
N GLY A 45 -9.20 -7.25 20.01
CA GLY A 45 -9.67 -6.41 21.10
C GLY A 45 -8.70 -5.29 21.48
N MET A 46 -7.79 -4.91 20.57
CA MET A 46 -6.86 -3.81 20.80
C MET A 46 -7.59 -2.47 20.86
N GLU A 47 -7.05 -1.54 21.64
CA GLU A 47 -7.48 -0.15 21.63
C GLU A 47 -6.92 0.54 20.40
N VAL A 48 -7.81 1.07 19.56
CA VAL A 48 -7.42 1.73 18.30
C VAL A 48 -7.24 3.24 18.53
N VAL A 49 -6.05 3.72 18.20
CA VAL A 49 -5.71 5.14 18.15
C VAL A 49 -5.22 5.48 16.75
N GLY A 50 -5.61 6.64 16.22
CA GLY A 50 -5.15 7.14 14.93
C GLY A 50 -4.60 8.55 15.05
N ILE A 51 -3.94 8.97 13.97
CA ILE A 51 -3.57 10.37 13.75
C ILE A 51 -4.46 10.97 12.66
N THR A 52 -4.38 12.28 12.48
CA THR A 52 -4.97 12.96 11.32
C THR A 52 -3.90 13.73 10.57
N VAL A 53 -4.04 13.84 9.25
CA VAL A 53 -3.22 14.77 8.47
C VAL A 53 -3.73 16.23 8.59
N GLY A 54 -4.85 16.45 9.27
CA GLY A 54 -5.55 17.73 9.34
C GLY A 54 -6.23 18.09 8.02
N ARG A 55 -6.63 19.35 7.89
CA ARG A 55 -7.22 19.92 6.68
C ARG A 55 -6.56 21.24 6.35
N ARG A 56 -6.83 21.76 5.15
CA ARG A 56 -6.41 23.10 4.75
C ARG A 56 -7.65 24.01 4.81
N ASP A 57 -7.51 25.22 5.33
CA ASP A 57 -8.58 26.22 5.31
C ASP A 57 -8.65 26.93 3.94
N GLU A 58 -9.49 27.97 3.84
CA GLU A 58 -9.67 28.78 2.62
C GLU A 58 -8.41 29.53 2.19
N ASN A 59 -7.48 29.79 3.13
CA ASN A 59 -6.18 30.42 2.87
C ASN A 59 -5.09 29.37 2.64
N ASN A 60 -5.46 28.10 2.48
CA ASN A 60 -4.57 26.97 2.33
C ASN A 60 -3.63 26.77 3.54
N ALA A 61 -3.99 27.26 4.74
CA ALA A 61 -3.25 27.02 5.97
C ALA A 61 -3.66 25.69 6.61
N LEU A 62 -2.69 24.96 7.18
CA LEU A 62 -2.93 23.67 7.81
C LEU A 62 -3.66 23.85 9.16
N ARG A 63 -4.77 23.15 9.35
CA ARG A 63 -5.61 23.20 10.56
C ARG A 63 -5.98 21.81 11.09
N PRO A 64 -6.27 21.67 12.39
CA PRO A 64 -6.90 20.46 12.93
C PRO A 64 -8.28 20.21 12.32
N LEU A 65 -8.79 19.00 12.54
CA LEU A 65 -10.17 18.65 12.22
C LEU A 65 -11.12 19.45 13.11
N ASP A 66 -12.23 19.91 12.55
CA ASP A 66 -13.35 20.38 13.36
C ASP A 66 -14.08 19.21 14.05
N ALA A 67 -15.11 19.52 14.84
CA ALA A 67 -15.84 18.51 15.61
C ALA A 67 -16.58 17.47 14.75
N GLU A 68 -17.10 17.88 13.58
CA GLU A 68 -17.82 17.00 12.67
C GLU A 68 -16.83 16.11 11.90
N GLU A 69 -15.76 16.70 11.39
CA GLU A 69 -14.67 16.01 10.73
C GLU A 69 -14.02 14.98 11.65
N LEU A 70 -13.75 15.35 12.91
CA LEU A 70 -13.17 14.46 13.91
C LEU A 70 -14.11 13.31 14.25
N SER A 71 -15.38 13.58 14.52
CA SER A 71 -16.38 12.56 14.82
C SER A 71 -16.55 11.55 13.67
N SER A 72 -16.58 12.05 12.43
CA SER A 72 -16.65 11.21 11.24
C SER A 72 -15.40 10.34 11.08
N ALA A 73 -14.21 10.92 11.27
CA ALA A 73 -12.94 10.21 11.16
C ALA A 73 -12.78 9.15 12.26
N GLU A 74 -13.17 9.45 13.52
CA GLU A 74 -13.18 8.49 14.62
C GLU A 74 -14.19 7.36 14.39
N GLY A 75 -15.36 7.68 13.84
CA GLY A 75 -16.37 6.70 13.44
C GLY A 75 -15.86 5.74 12.37
N GLN A 76 -15.16 6.25 11.36
CA GLN A 76 -14.56 5.43 10.30
C GLN A 76 -13.39 4.57 10.82
N LEU A 77 -12.53 5.15 11.67
CA LEU A 77 -11.43 4.44 12.30
C LEU A 77 -11.95 3.39 13.30
N GLY A 78 -13.07 3.64 13.98
CA GLY A 78 -13.56 2.86 15.11
C GLY A 78 -12.62 2.96 16.32
N GLY A 79 -12.08 4.15 16.56
CA GLY A 79 -11.07 4.44 17.58
C GLY A 79 -10.86 5.94 17.75
N ARG A 80 -10.04 6.34 18.73
CA ARG A 80 -9.75 7.76 18.99
C ARG A 80 -8.78 8.33 17.97
N ILE A 81 -8.93 9.59 17.60
CA ILE A 81 -7.96 10.32 16.77
C ILE A 81 -7.29 11.41 17.59
N ILE A 82 -5.96 11.43 17.56
CA ILE A 82 -5.18 12.54 18.10
C ILE A 82 -5.27 13.69 17.09
N ASN A 83 -6.09 14.69 17.40
CA ASN A 83 -6.42 15.81 16.51
C ASN A 83 -5.31 16.86 16.42
N ILE A 84 -4.12 16.44 15.99
CA ILE A 84 -2.96 17.29 15.71
C ILE A 84 -2.56 17.03 14.25
N PRO A 85 -2.53 18.04 13.36
CA PRO A 85 -2.22 17.85 11.95
C PRO A 85 -0.81 17.30 11.70
N LEU A 86 -0.73 16.06 11.22
CA LEU A 86 0.49 15.41 10.75
C LEU A 86 0.52 15.30 9.22
N MET A 87 0.41 16.43 8.54
CA MET A 87 0.63 16.49 7.09
C MET A 87 2.11 16.29 6.78
N ALA A 88 2.46 15.21 6.10
CA ALA A 88 3.83 14.99 5.63
C ALA A 88 4.10 15.74 4.31
N GLY A 89 5.37 15.80 3.92
CA GLY A 89 5.82 16.48 2.70
C GLY A 89 6.01 17.98 2.91
N PHE A 90 6.64 18.61 1.92
CA PHE A 90 7.05 20.02 1.96
C PHE A 90 6.50 20.87 0.82
N ASP A 91 5.66 20.30 -0.06
CA ASP A 91 5.19 20.97 -1.28
C ASP A 91 4.35 22.23 -1.04
N LEU A 92 3.88 22.44 0.20
CA LEU A 92 3.07 23.57 0.64
C LEU A 92 3.65 24.27 1.88
N ASP A 93 4.96 24.18 2.07
CA ASP A 93 5.70 24.85 3.13
C ASP A 93 6.72 25.83 2.51
N ALA A 94 6.89 26.98 3.14
CA ALA A 94 7.79 28.04 2.68
C ALA A 94 8.20 28.94 3.85
N PRO A 95 9.30 29.70 3.71
CA PRO A 95 9.54 30.90 4.51
C PRO A 95 8.33 31.84 4.47
N GLU A 96 8.16 32.65 5.54
CA GLU A 96 7.10 33.65 5.62
C GLU A 96 7.10 34.56 4.38
N ASP A 97 5.92 34.81 3.82
CA ASP A 97 5.68 35.56 2.58
C ASP A 97 6.35 35.01 1.29
N GLY A 98 7.01 33.85 1.37
CA GLY A 98 7.67 33.20 0.23
C GLY A 98 6.76 32.24 -0.55
N PRO A 99 7.04 31.97 -1.84
CA PRO A 99 6.29 30.99 -2.62
C PRO A 99 6.53 29.55 -2.11
N THR A 100 5.48 28.74 -2.04
CA THR A 100 5.65 27.30 -1.79
C THR A 100 6.26 26.60 -3.00
N PRO A 101 6.83 25.38 -2.83
CA PRO A 101 7.25 24.58 -3.98
C PRO A 101 6.11 24.35 -5.00
N THR A 102 4.86 24.23 -4.55
CA THR A 102 3.70 24.16 -5.44
C THR A 102 3.50 25.46 -6.23
N ASP A 103 3.68 26.63 -5.63
CA ASP A 103 3.59 27.92 -6.32
C ASP A 103 4.69 28.06 -7.39
N LEU A 104 5.91 27.61 -7.09
CA LEU A 104 7.00 27.58 -8.04
C LEU A 104 6.65 26.69 -9.25
N LEU A 105 6.10 25.50 -9.01
CA LEU A 105 5.64 24.60 -10.08
C LEU A 105 4.45 25.15 -10.87
N ALA A 106 3.62 26.01 -10.26
CA ALA A 106 2.47 26.61 -10.94
C ALA A 106 2.87 27.58 -12.06
N THR A 107 4.12 28.06 -12.05
CA THR A 107 4.66 28.94 -13.09
C THR A 107 5.10 28.20 -14.36
N MET A 108 5.31 26.87 -14.28
CA MET A 108 5.74 26.05 -15.40
C MET A 108 4.60 25.80 -16.41
N THR A 109 4.91 25.75 -17.70
CA THR A 109 3.96 25.43 -18.76
C THR A 109 4.21 24.04 -19.37
N LEU A 110 3.31 23.56 -20.24
CA LEU A 110 3.51 22.29 -20.96
C LEU A 110 4.69 22.33 -21.93
N GLU A 111 5.10 23.52 -22.35
CA GLU A 111 6.20 23.79 -23.25
C GLU A 111 7.54 23.95 -22.52
N SER A 112 7.52 24.38 -21.26
CA SER A 112 8.73 24.78 -20.53
C SER A 112 9.19 23.81 -19.44
N TRP A 113 8.28 23.02 -18.84
CA TRP A 113 8.55 22.21 -17.63
C TRP A 113 9.75 21.25 -17.73
N GLU A 114 10.09 20.78 -18.94
CA GLU A 114 11.22 19.86 -19.16
C GLU A 114 12.58 20.55 -18.95
N HIS A 115 12.63 21.88 -19.05
CA HIS A 115 13.85 22.67 -19.05
C HIS A 115 13.84 23.79 -18.00
N ASP A 116 12.70 24.10 -17.41
CA ASP A 116 12.60 25.03 -16.29
C ASP A 116 13.43 24.51 -15.10
N THR A 117 14.20 25.41 -14.51
CA THR A 117 15.06 25.12 -13.35
C THR A 117 14.45 25.65 -12.06
N LEU A 118 14.70 24.97 -10.95
CA LEU A 118 14.27 25.41 -9.62
C LEU A 118 15.45 25.91 -8.77
N ASP A 119 15.18 26.86 -7.87
CA ASP A 119 16.15 27.25 -6.85
C ASP A 119 16.21 26.19 -5.74
N TRP A 120 17.18 25.29 -5.86
CA TRP A 120 17.40 24.20 -4.90
C TRP A 120 17.81 24.68 -3.50
N GLY A 121 18.44 25.85 -3.39
CA GLY A 121 18.78 26.43 -2.09
C GLY A 121 17.52 26.89 -1.36
N TYR A 122 16.59 27.51 -2.07
CA TYR A 122 15.29 27.90 -1.54
C TYR A 122 14.41 26.68 -1.21
N LEU A 123 14.34 25.68 -2.11
CA LEU A 123 13.59 24.44 -1.83
C LEU A 123 14.12 23.69 -0.60
N GLY A 124 15.43 23.75 -0.33
CA GLY A 124 16.02 23.23 0.90
C GLY A 124 15.42 23.89 2.15
N GLN A 125 15.26 25.22 2.13
CA GLN A 125 14.63 25.95 3.24
C GLN A 125 13.16 25.55 3.44
N CYS A 126 12.38 25.43 2.35
CA CYS A 126 11.00 24.94 2.40
C CYS A 126 10.93 23.55 3.06
N ARG A 127 11.84 22.65 2.69
CA ARG A 127 11.92 21.28 3.22
C ARG A 127 12.32 21.25 4.70
N ASP A 128 13.25 22.10 5.12
CA ASP A 128 13.64 22.23 6.53
C ASP A 128 12.46 22.72 7.39
N ILE A 129 11.71 23.71 6.91
CA ILE A 129 10.50 24.23 7.58
C ILE A 129 9.44 23.14 7.70
N ALA A 130 9.18 22.39 6.62
CA ALA A 130 8.22 21.29 6.64
C ALA A 130 8.64 20.18 7.62
N THR A 131 9.93 19.86 7.68
CA THR A 131 10.49 18.87 8.61
C THR A 131 10.33 19.32 10.04
N ALA A 132 10.62 20.58 10.36
CA ALA A 132 10.39 21.16 11.68
C ALA A 132 8.90 21.10 12.05
N ARG A 133 8.00 21.56 11.17
CA ARG A 133 6.55 21.48 11.37
C ARG A 133 6.09 20.06 11.67
N PHE A 134 6.51 19.08 10.87
CA PHE A 134 6.10 17.69 11.03
C PHE A 134 6.61 17.10 12.35
N THR A 135 7.89 17.31 12.68
CA THR A 135 8.52 16.72 13.87
C THR A 135 8.06 17.37 15.18
N GLU A 136 7.78 18.68 15.19
CA GLU A 136 7.17 19.36 16.32
C GLU A 136 5.74 18.86 16.58
N ALA A 137 4.93 18.72 15.52
CA ALA A 137 3.59 18.15 15.63
C ALA A 137 3.66 16.69 16.11
N LEU A 138 4.60 15.90 15.59
CA LEU A 138 4.80 14.51 15.98
C LEU A 138 5.19 14.37 17.45
N SER A 139 6.03 15.26 17.98
CA SER A 139 6.38 15.30 19.41
C SER A 139 5.14 15.47 20.29
N LYS A 140 4.23 16.36 19.89
CA LYS A 140 2.97 16.59 20.60
C LYS A 140 2.06 15.36 20.52
N VAL A 141 1.98 14.73 19.35
CA VAL A 141 1.24 13.48 19.15
C VAL A 141 1.78 12.36 20.05
N MET A 142 3.10 12.18 20.11
CA MET A 142 3.74 11.16 20.95
C MET A 142 3.51 11.43 22.43
N THR A 143 3.53 12.71 22.87
CA THR A 143 3.18 13.08 24.24
C THR A 143 1.75 12.67 24.60
N VAL A 144 0.80 12.95 23.71
CA VAL A 144 -0.61 12.58 23.92
C VAL A 144 -0.79 11.05 23.90
N LEU A 145 -0.13 10.37 22.96
CA LEU A 145 -0.19 8.92 22.81
C LEU A 145 0.42 8.18 24.01
N ASP A 146 1.52 8.68 24.57
CA ASP A 146 2.18 8.06 25.73
C ASP A 146 1.20 7.91 26.91
N GLY A 147 0.40 8.94 27.16
CA GLY A 147 -0.66 8.94 28.19
C GLY A 147 -1.84 8.00 27.90
N MET A 148 -1.95 7.46 26.68
CA MET A 148 -2.97 6.46 26.31
C MET A 148 -2.48 5.02 26.48
N ILE A 149 -1.17 4.80 26.66
CA ILE A 149 -0.57 3.47 26.71
C ILE A 149 -0.24 3.11 28.17
N ALA A 150 -1.10 2.30 28.78
CA ALA A 150 -0.87 1.76 30.12
C ALA A 150 0.39 0.86 30.19
N ALA A 151 0.97 0.72 31.39
CA ALA A 151 2.12 -0.15 31.61
C ALA A 151 1.79 -1.63 31.31
N GLY A 152 2.78 -2.38 30.79
CA GLY A 152 2.64 -3.80 30.45
C GLY A 152 1.77 -4.08 29.21
N ARG A 153 1.37 -3.05 28.46
CA ARG A 153 0.63 -3.18 27.19
C ARG A 153 1.58 -3.29 26.02
N ASN A 154 1.20 -4.08 25.02
CA ASN A 154 1.90 -4.09 23.74
C ASN A 154 1.43 -2.91 22.88
N VAL A 155 2.29 -2.45 21.97
CA VAL A 155 1.99 -1.36 21.04
C VAL A 155 2.32 -1.78 19.61
N PHE A 156 1.34 -1.60 18.72
CA PHE A 156 1.50 -1.86 17.30
C PHE A 156 1.37 -0.54 16.54
N PHE A 157 2.47 -0.02 16.03
CA PHE A 157 2.49 1.12 15.11
C PHE A 157 2.38 0.67 13.64
N ALA A 158 1.27 1.02 12.98
CA ALA A 158 1.04 0.73 11.57
C ALA A 158 1.19 2.01 10.73
N HIS A 159 2.32 2.16 10.05
CA HIS A 159 2.61 3.25 9.14
C HIS A 159 1.95 3.03 7.77
N THR A 160 1.23 4.05 7.31
CA THR A 160 0.49 3.98 6.03
C THR A 160 0.67 5.23 5.17
N MET A 161 1.59 6.13 5.54
CA MET A 161 1.83 7.35 4.76
C MET A 161 2.54 7.00 3.45
N ALA A 162 1.95 7.43 2.33
CA ALA A 162 2.54 7.37 1.01
C ALA A 162 1.91 8.46 0.14
N GLY A 163 2.72 9.19 -0.62
CA GLY A 163 2.24 10.33 -1.40
C GLY A 163 3.36 11.29 -1.73
N GLY A 164 3.04 12.58 -1.79
CA GLY A 164 3.99 13.66 -2.09
C GLY A 164 3.91 14.21 -3.52
N ILE A 165 2.81 13.97 -4.24
CA ILE A 165 2.57 14.60 -5.55
C ILE A 165 2.09 16.04 -5.30
N PRO A 166 2.85 17.08 -5.71
CA PRO A 166 2.41 18.46 -5.59
C PRO A 166 1.17 18.74 -6.44
N LYS A 167 0.29 19.64 -5.98
CA LYS A 167 -0.95 20.00 -6.71
C LYS A 167 -0.70 21.02 -7.82
N ALA A 168 0.15 20.67 -8.79
CA ALA A 168 0.44 21.50 -9.96
C ALA A 168 -0.31 21.03 -11.21
N LYS A 169 -0.94 21.96 -11.96
CA LYS A 169 -1.73 21.64 -13.16
C LYS A 169 -0.90 20.95 -14.25
N VAL A 170 0.32 21.45 -14.49
CA VAL A 170 1.26 20.88 -15.48
C VAL A 170 1.57 19.42 -15.15
N LEU A 171 1.79 19.11 -13.88
CA LEU A 171 2.11 17.76 -13.42
C LEU A 171 0.97 16.78 -13.68
N LEU A 172 -0.29 17.18 -13.47
CA LEU A 172 -1.44 16.32 -13.77
C LEU A 172 -1.53 15.95 -15.26
N VAL A 173 -1.18 16.87 -16.16
CA VAL A 173 -1.16 16.59 -17.61
C VAL A 173 0.00 15.67 -17.97
N VAL A 174 1.19 15.93 -17.45
CA VAL A 174 2.39 15.10 -17.63
C VAL A 174 2.17 13.68 -17.11
N ALA A 175 1.64 13.54 -15.89
CA ALA A 175 1.29 12.25 -15.29
C ALA A 175 0.29 11.46 -16.14
N ASN A 176 -0.73 12.11 -16.72
CA ASN A 176 -1.64 11.42 -17.63
C ASN A 176 -0.96 10.91 -18.90
N ARG A 177 0.04 11.63 -19.44
CA ARG A 177 0.82 11.15 -20.60
C ARG A 177 1.74 9.98 -20.23
N ILE A 178 2.33 10.00 -19.04
CA ILE A 178 3.23 8.93 -18.56
C ILE A 178 2.43 7.65 -18.25
N TYR A 179 1.35 7.75 -17.46
CA TYR A 179 0.62 6.58 -16.96
C TYR A 179 -0.45 6.05 -17.92
N LYS A 180 -0.96 6.89 -18.83
CA LYS A 180 -2.10 6.53 -19.71
C LYS A 180 -1.84 6.83 -21.19
N GLY A 181 -0.70 7.44 -21.53
CA GLY A 181 -0.37 7.82 -22.89
C GLY A 181 0.09 6.64 -23.73
N THR A 182 -0.54 6.48 -24.88
CA THR A 182 -0.19 5.51 -25.93
C THR A 182 0.10 6.21 -27.24
N GLY A 183 0.84 5.57 -28.14
CA GLY A 183 1.21 6.14 -29.44
C GLY A 183 1.83 7.54 -29.30
N ARG A 184 1.32 8.52 -30.06
CA ARG A 184 1.79 9.93 -30.01
C ARG A 184 1.59 10.63 -28.66
N ARG A 185 0.74 10.10 -27.78
CA ARG A 185 0.50 10.66 -26.44
C ARG A 185 1.44 10.08 -25.39
N HIS A 186 2.18 9.02 -25.71
CA HIS A 186 3.18 8.44 -24.82
C HIS A 186 4.21 9.49 -24.38
N MET A 187 4.68 9.32 -23.15
CA MET A 187 5.80 10.05 -22.56
C MET A 187 6.56 9.10 -21.64
N SER A 188 7.88 9.10 -21.74
CA SER A 188 8.70 8.32 -20.81
C SER A 188 8.69 8.98 -19.44
N SER A 189 8.62 8.17 -18.38
CA SER A 189 8.80 8.62 -17.01
C SER A 189 10.19 9.21 -16.80
N GLN A 190 11.21 8.77 -17.57
CA GLN A 190 12.55 9.33 -17.47
C GLN A 190 12.58 10.82 -17.78
N THR A 191 11.80 11.28 -18.77
CA THR A 191 11.65 12.71 -19.09
C THR A 191 11.19 13.52 -17.87
N LEU A 192 10.29 12.96 -17.05
CA LEU A 192 9.91 13.58 -15.78
C LEU A 192 11.07 13.55 -14.79
N LEU A 193 11.69 12.38 -14.57
CA LEU A 193 12.73 12.21 -13.56
C LEU A 193 14.00 13.05 -13.82
N ASP A 194 14.29 13.37 -15.08
CA ASP A 194 15.43 14.20 -15.46
C ASP A 194 15.18 15.71 -15.22
N SER A 195 13.92 16.14 -15.19
CA SER A 195 13.55 17.55 -14.97
C SER A 195 13.60 17.93 -13.49
N ASP A 196 13.72 19.24 -13.22
CA ASP A 196 13.72 19.74 -11.84
C ASP A 196 12.35 19.53 -11.16
N MET A 197 11.25 19.55 -11.92
CA MET A 197 9.93 19.16 -11.42
C MET A 197 9.94 17.70 -10.92
N GLY A 198 10.51 16.75 -11.67
CA GLY A 198 10.60 15.36 -11.24
C GLY A 198 11.49 15.18 -10.02
N LYS A 199 12.65 15.85 -9.98
CA LYS A 199 13.56 15.80 -8.81
C LYS A 199 12.89 16.33 -7.54
N LEU A 200 12.10 17.41 -7.62
CA LEU A 200 11.32 17.92 -6.49
C LEU A 200 10.30 16.89 -6.02
N ILE A 201 9.57 16.26 -6.95
CA ILE A 201 8.59 15.21 -6.64
C ILE A 201 9.28 14.03 -5.94
N LEU A 202 10.45 13.59 -6.41
CA LEU A 202 11.20 12.51 -5.78
C LEU A 202 11.61 12.85 -4.35
N GLN A 203 12.06 14.08 -4.08
CA GLN A 203 12.36 14.51 -2.70
C GLN A 203 11.11 14.47 -1.81
N ASN A 204 9.96 14.90 -2.35
CA ASN A 204 8.71 14.89 -1.57
C ASN A 204 8.17 13.46 -1.38
N PHE A 205 8.41 12.56 -2.34
CA PHE A 205 8.14 11.12 -2.18
C PHE A 205 8.97 10.50 -1.06
N ASP A 206 10.25 10.82 -0.98
CA ASP A 206 11.11 10.38 0.13
C ASP A 206 10.57 10.88 1.48
N ASP A 207 10.17 12.14 1.56
CA ASP A 207 9.66 12.71 2.81
C ASP A 207 8.36 12.05 3.25
N VAL A 208 7.39 11.93 2.34
CA VAL A 208 6.07 11.39 2.68
C VAL A 208 6.09 9.87 2.86
N SER A 209 6.76 9.16 1.95
CA SER A 209 6.61 7.70 1.80
C SER A 209 7.69 6.88 2.48
N ALA A 210 8.78 7.52 2.94
CA ALA A 210 9.90 6.87 3.61
C ALA A 210 10.27 7.55 4.94
N ASN A 211 10.65 8.83 4.93
CA ASN A 211 11.20 9.51 6.10
C ASN A 211 10.18 9.62 7.25
N THR A 212 8.88 9.72 6.96
CA THR A 212 7.82 9.62 7.97
C THR A 212 7.90 8.33 8.79
N PHE A 213 8.37 7.21 8.24
CA PHE A 213 8.57 5.96 8.98
C PHE A 213 9.78 6.04 9.91
N ARG A 214 10.88 6.67 9.47
CA ARG A 214 12.03 7.00 10.34
C ARG A 214 11.58 7.89 11.50
N HIS A 215 10.88 8.98 11.22
CA HIS A 215 10.36 9.88 12.24
C HIS A 215 9.43 9.16 13.24
N LEU A 216 8.54 8.28 12.76
CA LEU A 216 7.70 7.46 13.64
C LEU A 216 8.55 6.61 14.60
N ILE A 217 9.57 5.91 14.10
CA ILE A 217 10.45 5.06 14.91
C ILE A 217 11.23 5.89 15.94
N ASP A 218 11.77 7.03 15.52
CA ASP A 218 12.64 7.87 16.35
C ASP A 218 11.85 8.60 17.43
N PHE A 219 10.71 9.22 17.09
CA PHE A 219 9.92 10.03 18.04
C PHE A 219 9.08 9.17 18.99
N SER A 220 8.85 7.90 18.66
CA SER A 220 8.23 6.94 19.59
C SER A 220 9.25 6.23 20.48
N ALA A 221 10.54 6.60 20.46
CA ALA A 221 11.59 5.92 21.23
C ALA A 221 11.30 5.87 22.73
N ALA A 222 10.89 7.00 23.34
CA ALA A 222 10.57 7.05 24.77
C ALA A 222 9.37 6.15 25.14
N ILE A 223 8.33 6.11 24.29
CA ILE A 223 7.20 5.18 24.45
C ILE A 223 7.71 3.74 24.37
N ARG A 224 8.55 3.45 23.37
CA ARG A 224 9.08 2.09 23.15
C ARG A 224 9.89 1.59 24.34
N GLU A 225 10.85 2.38 24.79
CA GLU A 225 11.70 2.05 25.94
C GLU A 225 10.87 1.83 27.20
N ARG A 226 9.87 2.69 27.46
CA ARG A 226 8.96 2.55 28.61
C ARG A 226 8.12 1.27 28.52
N VAL A 227 7.55 0.98 27.35
CA VAL A 227 6.74 -0.21 27.11
C VAL A 227 7.57 -1.48 27.33
N GLU A 228 8.75 -1.55 26.73
CA GLU A 228 9.66 -2.70 26.84
C GLU A 228 10.17 -2.88 28.27
N ALA A 229 10.52 -1.80 28.96
CA ALA A 229 10.91 -1.86 30.38
C ALA A 229 9.79 -2.37 31.30
N SER A 230 8.52 -2.20 30.90
CA SER A 230 7.35 -2.74 31.61
C SER A 230 6.95 -4.16 31.18
N GLY A 231 7.75 -4.81 30.32
CA GLY A 231 7.50 -6.16 29.82
C GLY A 231 6.52 -6.24 28.64
N GLY A 232 6.10 -5.09 28.10
CA GLY A 232 5.34 -5.04 26.85
C GLY A 232 6.25 -5.16 25.63
N GLN A 233 5.64 -5.29 24.45
CA GLN A 233 6.33 -5.41 23.18
C GLN A 233 5.86 -4.34 22.20
N VAL A 234 6.79 -3.84 21.39
CA VAL A 234 6.52 -2.81 20.38
C VAL A 234 6.83 -3.34 18.99
N ARG A 235 5.95 -3.04 18.04
CA ARG A 235 6.12 -3.41 16.62
C ARG A 235 5.82 -2.22 15.73
N TYR A 236 6.59 -2.12 14.65
CA TYR A 236 6.37 -1.15 13.59
C TYR A 236 6.18 -1.88 12.28
N THR A 237 5.15 -1.50 11.53
CA THR A 237 4.96 -2.01 10.17
C THR A 237 4.78 -0.87 9.20
N ALA A 238 5.23 -1.04 7.96
CA ALA A 238 4.90 -0.14 6.87
C ALA A 238 4.49 -0.92 5.61
N TYR A 239 3.65 -0.29 4.78
CA TYR A 239 3.26 -0.86 3.50
C TYR A 239 4.26 -0.48 2.39
N GLY A 240 4.95 -1.49 1.89
CA GLY A 240 5.85 -1.40 0.74
C GLY A 240 5.18 -1.84 -0.56
N TYR A 241 5.82 -1.48 -1.66
CA TYR A 241 5.59 -2.10 -2.98
C TYR A 241 6.94 -2.15 -3.68
N HIS A 242 7.35 -3.35 -4.06
CA HIS A 242 8.64 -3.60 -4.71
C HIS A 242 8.50 -4.81 -5.66
N GLY A 243 7.46 -4.72 -6.51
CA GLY A 243 6.96 -5.84 -7.30
C GLY A 243 6.37 -6.97 -6.46
N SER A 244 5.87 -8.00 -7.13
CA SER A 244 5.27 -9.17 -6.50
C SER A 244 5.38 -10.40 -7.37
N SER A 245 5.54 -11.55 -6.73
CA SER A 245 5.53 -12.84 -7.42
C SER A 245 4.12 -13.32 -7.68
N VAL A 246 3.81 -13.57 -8.95
CA VAL A 246 2.50 -14.01 -9.42
C VAL A 246 2.65 -15.32 -10.21
N LEU A 247 1.56 -16.08 -10.35
CA LEU A 247 1.62 -17.36 -11.03
C LEU A 247 1.67 -17.18 -12.55
N ILE A 248 2.79 -17.56 -13.17
CA ILE A 248 3.04 -17.51 -14.62
C ILE A 248 3.59 -18.87 -15.04
N ASP A 249 2.96 -19.52 -16.03
CA ASP A 249 3.34 -20.85 -16.53
C ASP A 249 3.54 -21.90 -15.41
N GLY A 250 2.65 -21.89 -14.42
CA GLY A 250 2.66 -22.84 -13.30
C GLY A 250 3.69 -22.55 -12.19
N SER A 251 4.49 -21.50 -12.32
CA SER A 251 5.52 -21.09 -11.34
C SER A 251 5.28 -19.67 -10.84
N TYR A 252 5.58 -19.39 -9.56
CA TYR A 252 5.56 -18.03 -9.04
C TYR A 252 6.81 -17.28 -9.53
N ARG A 253 6.62 -16.20 -10.28
CA ARG A 253 7.70 -15.38 -10.83
C ARG A 253 7.49 -13.93 -10.42
N TRP A 254 8.56 -13.28 -9.97
CA TRP A 254 8.54 -11.86 -9.65
C TRP A 254 8.28 -11.03 -10.92
N GLN A 255 7.44 -10.01 -10.76
CA GLN A 255 7.14 -9.01 -11.78
C GLN A 255 6.79 -7.69 -11.09
N THR A 256 6.58 -6.63 -11.87
CA THR A 256 6.14 -5.33 -11.36
C THR A 256 5.27 -4.58 -12.37
N TYR A 257 4.43 -3.67 -11.88
CA TYR A 257 3.92 -2.55 -12.66
C TYR A 257 5.08 -1.62 -13.05
N THR A 258 5.08 -1.15 -14.30
CA THR A 258 6.07 -0.20 -14.80
C THR A 258 5.40 0.98 -15.49
N ASN A 259 5.77 2.24 -15.21
CA ASN A 259 6.78 2.68 -14.22
C ASN A 259 6.13 2.97 -12.85
N TYR A 260 6.79 2.54 -11.77
CA TYR A 260 6.42 2.89 -10.40
C TYR A 260 7.34 3.97 -9.83
N THR A 261 6.98 5.25 -10.02
CA THR A 261 7.85 6.41 -9.67
C THR A 261 8.16 6.51 -8.18
N GLN A 262 7.27 6.03 -7.30
CA GLN A 262 7.52 5.94 -5.86
C GLN A 262 8.54 4.86 -5.48
N GLY A 263 9.05 4.07 -6.43
CA GLY A 263 9.92 2.94 -6.11
C GLY A 263 11.19 3.31 -5.37
N TYR A 264 11.79 4.46 -5.71
CA TYR A 264 12.95 4.99 -4.99
C TYR A 264 12.65 5.22 -3.50
N ALA A 265 11.53 5.85 -3.18
CA ALA A 265 11.12 6.08 -1.80
C ALA A 265 10.74 4.76 -1.10
N LYS A 266 10.20 3.76 -1.81
CA LYS A 266 9.93 2.44 -1.21
C LYS A 266 11.19 1.65 -0.89
N MET A 267 12.23 1.71 -1.72
CA MET A 267 13.55 1.15 -1.35
C MET A 267 14.16 1.89 -0.17
N ARG A 268 13.99 3.22 -0.10
CA ARG A 268 14.41 4.00 1.08
C ARG A 268 13.66 3.58 2.35
N LEU A 269 12.36 3.33 2.25
CA LEU A 269 11.52 2.81 3.35
C LEU A 269 12.03 1.45 3.85
N GLU A 270 12.40 0.53 2.95
CA GLU A 270 13.04 -0.74 3.28
C GLU A 270 14.37 -0.53 4.02
N GLY A 271 15.25 0.32 3.48
CA GLY A 271 16.52 0.65 4.12
C GLY A 271 16.35 1.26 5.51
N ILE A 272 15.28 2.02 5.74
CA ILE A 272 14.94 2.56 7.06
C ILE A 272 14.62 1.43 8.06
N ALA A 273 13.84 0.43 7.63
CA ALA A 273 13.50 -0.73 8.44
C ALA A 273 14.72 -1.63 8.70
N GLU A 274 15.58 -1.85 7.71
CA GLU A 274 16.83 -2.60 7.85
C GLU A 274 17.74 -1.97 8.92
N GLN A 275 17.91 -0.65 8.88
CA GLN A 275 18.68 0.09 9.89
C GLN A 275 18.05 -0.01 11.29
N ALA A 276 16.73 0.05 11.40
CA ALA A 276 16.03 -0.10 12.67
C ALA A 276 16.20 -1.53 13.24
N TRP A 277 16.12 -2.54 12.38
CA TRP A 277 16.38 -3.94 12.75
C TRP A 277 17.80 -4.17 13.26
N ALA A 278 18.79 -3.56 12.61
CA ALA A 278 20.18 -3.62 13.06
C ALA A 278 20.38 -2.99 14.45
N ALA A 279 19.51 -2.05 14.84
CA ALA A 279 19.45 -1.46 16.17
C ALA A 279 18.55 -2.23 17.17
N GLY A 280 18.04 -3.41 16.79
CA GLY A 280 17.17 -4.24 17.64
C GLY A 280 15.69 -3.85 17.62
N ILE A 281 15.29 -2.84 16.84
CA ILE A 281 13.91 -2.36 16.74
C ILE A 281 13.13 -3.24 15.75
N LYS A 282 12.00 -3.78 16.18
CA LYS A 282 11.13 -4.65 15.35
C LYS A 282 10.27 -3.83 14.38
N ALA A 283 10.92 -3.31 13.34
CA ALA A 283 10.30 -2.59 12.23
C ALA A 283 10.33 -3.42 10.94
N THR A 284 9.18 -3.62 10.30
CA THR A 284 9.05 -4.46 9.10
C THR A 284 8.26 -3.77 8.00
N VAL A 285 8.84 -3.67 6.81
CA VAL A 285 8.14 -3.29 5.58
C VAL A 285 7.55 -4.55 4.96
N TYR A 286 6.25 -4.53 4.71
CA TYR A 286 5.57 -5.60 3.98
C TYR A 286 5.30 -5.15 2.55
N ASN A 287 6.05 -5.70 1.61
CA ASN A 287 5.87 -5.50 0.18
C ASN A 287 4.63 -6.28 -0.27
N CYS A 288 3.55 -5.54 -0.50
CA CYS A 288 2.23 -6.12 -0.79
C CYS A 288 1.97 -6.20 -2.31
N PRO A 289 1.05 -7.07 -2.75
CA PRO A 289 0.67 -7.18 -4.16
C PRO A 289 0.09 -5.90 -4.75
N GLU A 290 0.03 -5.85 -6.06
CA GLU A 290 -0.76 -4.85 -6.77
C GLU A 290 -2.25 -5.02 -6.44
N ILE A 291 -2.90 -3.93 -6.04
CA ILE A 291 -4.35 -3.85 -5.90
C ILE A 291 -4.85 -2.51 -6.46
N ARG A 292 -6.16 -2.44 -6.72
CA ARG A 292 -6.81 -1.17 -7.04
C ARG A 292 -7.38 -0.53 -5.78
N THR A 293 -6.88 0.65 -5.48
CA THR A 293 -7.30 1.56 -4.40
C THR A 293 -7.47 2.95 -4.99
N ASN A 294 -7.98 3.89 -4.19
CA ASN A 294 -8.05 5.30 -4.57
C ASN A 294 -6.67 5.88 -5.00
N SER A 295 -5.56 5.38 -4.44
CA SER A 295 -4.22 5.86 -4.76
C SER A 295 -3.60 5.20 -5.98
N SER A 296 -4.09 4.02 -6.40
CA SER A 296 -3.57 3.29 -7.57
C SER A 296 -4.44 3.39 -8.82
N ASP A 297 -5.65 3.93 -8.74
CA ASP A 297 -6.58 4.05 -9.87
C ASP A 297 -6.06 4.91 -11.04
N VAL A 298 -5.04 5.74 -10.83
CA VAL A 298 -4.38 6.48 -11.90
C VAL A 298 -3.48 5.60 -12.79
N PHE A 299 -3.05 4.45 -12.28
CA PHE A 299 -2.10 3.53 -12.91
C PHE A 299 -2.82 2.47 -13.74
N THR A 300 -3.18 2.80 -14.98
CA THR A 300 -3.81 1.84 -15.89
C THR A 300 -2.91 0.62 -16.11
N GLY A 301 -3.44 -0.58 -15.83
CA GLY A 301 -2.72 -1.85 -15.98
C GLY A 301 -2.12 -2.38 -14.68
N ILE A 302 -2.17 -1.63 -13.57
CA ILE A 302 -1.72 -2.12 -12.26
C ILE A 302 -2.52 -3.32 -11.76
N GLU A 303 -3.76 -3.51 -12.25
CA GLU A 303 -4.63 -4.62 -11.89
C GLU A 303 -4.32 -5.93 -12.62
N LEU A 304 -3.52 -5.89 -13.68
CA LEU A 304 -3.25 -7.06 -14.51
C LEU A 304 -2.55 -8.19 -13.73
N PRO A 305 -1.53 -7.91 -12.88
CA PRO A 305 -0.85 -8.94 -12.10
C PRO A 305 -1.72 -9.52 -10.98
N LEU A 306 -2.78 -8.82 -10.55
CA LEU A 306 -3.70 -9.27 -9.50
C LEU A 306 -4.57 -10.46 -9.95
N ILE A 307 -4.99 -10.49 -11.22
CA ILE A 307 -5.93 -11.51 -11.73
C ILE A 307 -5.38 -12.96 -11.60
N PRO A 308 -4.08 -13.23 -11.86
CA PRO A 308 -3.43 -14.50 -11.54
C PRO A 308 -3.57 -15.01 -10.10
N LEU A 309 -4.04 -14.20 -9.14
CA LEU A 309 -4.36 -14.67 -7.78
C LEU A 309 -5.38 -15.83 -7.81
N LEU A 310 -6.35 -15.82 -8.72
CA LEU A 310 -7.30 -16.92 -8.88
C LEU A 310 -6.63 -18.26 -9.22
N LEU A 311 -5.52 -18.22 -9.98
CA LEU A 311 -4.75 -19.43 -10.27
C LEU A 311 -3.97 -19.88 -9.02
N ALA A 312 -3.42 -18.93 -8.27
CA ALA A 312 -2.76 -19.20 -7.00
C ALA A 312 -3.73 -19.82 -5.97
N LEU A 313 -4.98 -19.33 -5.88
CA LEU A 313 -6.01 -19.92 -5.02
C LEU A 313 -6.21 -21.41 -5.32
N LYS A 314 -6.24 -21.81 -6.59
CA LYS A 314 -6.34 -23.21 -6.98
C LYS A 314 -5.08 -24.01 -6.68
N LYS A 315 -3.90 -23.45 -6.98
CA LYS A 315 -2.61 -24.11 -6.77
C LYS A 315 -2.34 -24.39 -5.28
N GLU A 316 -2.70 -23.46 -4.40
CA GLU A 316 -2.40 -23.51 -2.97
C GLU A 316 -3.48 -24.24 -2.17
N ASN A 317 -3.81 -25.48 -2.59
CA ASN A 317 -4.84 -26.33 -1.99
C ASN A 317 -6.24 -25.68 -1.97
N GLY A 318 -6.61 -25.03 -3.07
CA GLY A 318 -7.91 -24.39 -3.23
C GLY A 318 -9.07 -25.39 -3.18
N GLY A 319 -10.07 -25.06 -2.36
CA GLY A 319 -11.27 -25.84 -2.19
C GLY A 319 -12.51 -25.27 -2.87
N LYS A 320 -13.69 -25.64 -2.36
CA LYS A 320 -14.99 -25.12 -2.81
C LYS A 320 -15.03 -23.59 -2.81
N TRP A 321 -14.46 -22.96 -1.78
CA TRP A 321 -14.40 -21.51 -1.67
C TRP A 321 -13.57 -20.86 -2.80
N ALA A 322 -12.45 -21.47 -3.19
CA ALA A 322 -11.63 -20.99 -4.31
C ALA A 322 -12.38 -21.12 -5.66
N ASP A 323 -13.15 -22.20 -5.84
CA ASP A 323 -14.03 -22.36 -6.99
C ASP A 323 -15.17 -21.33 -6.99
N GLU A 324 -15.74 -21.00 -5.84
CA GLU A 324 -16.73 -19.92 -5.71
C GLU A 324 -16.14 -18.56 -6.10
N GLN A 325 -14.89 -18.25 -5.73
CA GLN A 325 -14.22 -17.02 -6.17
C GLN A 325 -14.01 -17.00 -7.69
N TRP A 326 -13.62 -18.15 -8.27
CA TRP A 326 -13.52 -18.29 -9.72
C TRP A 326 -14.87 -18.02 -10.41
N GLN A 327 -15.96 -18.58 -9.89
CA GLN A 327 -17.30 -18.36 -10.44
C GLN A 327 -17.76 -16.92 -10.26
N ALA A 328 -17.49 -16.30 -9.12
CA ALA A 328 -17.79 -14.89 -8.88
C ALA A 328 -17.09 -13.99 -9.91
N CYS A 329 -15.81 -14.21 -10.19
CA CYS A 329 -15.10 -13.50 -11.26
C CYS A 329 -15.66 -13.79 -12.66
N GLN A 330 -16.01 -15.05 -12.95
CA GLN A 330 -16.61 -15.45 -14.23
C GLN A 330 -17.97 -14.78 -14.49
N GLN A 331 -18.77 -14.55 -13.44
CA GLN A 331 -20.08 -13.89 -13.54
C GLN A 331 -19.99 -12.40 -13.90
N LEU A 332 -18.84 -11.75 -13.66
CA LEU A 332 -18.60 -10.35 -14.03
C LEU A 332 -18.34 -10.17 -15.53
N LEU A 333 -18.03 -11.25 -16.26
CA LEU A 333 -17.67 -11.24 -17.68
C LEU A 333 -18.90 -11.34 -18.58
N ALA A 334 -18.83 -10.68 -19.75
CA ALA A 334 -19.89 -10.68 -20.77
C ALA A 334 -20.22 -12.08 -21.30
N ASP A 335 -21.40 -12.21 -21.92
CA ASP A 335 -21.83 -13.49 -22.51
C ASP A 335 -20.81 -14.00 -23.53
N GLY A 336 -20.48 -15.29 -23.47
CA GLY A 336 -19.48 -15.92 -24.32
C GLY A 336 -18.02 -15.65 -23.91
N ILE A 337 -17.76 -14.79 -22.92
CA ILE A 337 -16.40 -14.54 -22.41
C ILE A 337 -16.14 -15.37 -21.16
N THR A 338 -14.97 -16.02 -21.11
CA THR A 338 -14.56 -16.87 -19.99
C THR A 338 -13.31 -16.33 -19.30
N MET A 339 -13.08 -16.75 -18.06
CA MET A 339 -11.81 -16.49 -17.36
C MET A 339 -10.60 -17.00 -18.16
N LYS A 340 -10.74 -18.06 -18.97
CA LYS A 340 -9.66 -18.53 -19.85
C LYS A 340 -9.25 -17.47 -20.87
N HIS A 341 -10.21 -16.72 -21.44
CA HIS A 341 -9.89 -15.61 -22.36
C HIS A 341 -9.13 -14.48 -21.66
N VAL A 342 -9.50 -14.17 -20.41
CA VAL A 342 -8.81 -13.17 -19.58
C VAL A 342 -7.36 -13.62 -19.30
N PHE A 343 -7.16 -14.86 -18.84
CA PHE A 343 -5.83 -15.38 -18.56
C PHE A 343 -4.97 -15.50 -19.81
N GLN A 344 -5.55 -15.81 -20.97
CA GLN A 344 -4.80 -15.84 -22.23
C GLN A 344 -4.20 -14.46 -22.53
N LYS A 345 -4.98 -13.38 -22.41
CA LYS A 345 -4.47 -12.01 -22.62
C LYS A 345 -3.32 -11.66 -21.67
N ILE A 346 -3.45 -12.02 -20.39
CA ILE A 346 -2.40 -11.77 -19.40
C ILE A 346 -1.15 -12.59 -19.72
N THR A 347 -1.32 -13.86 -20.07
CA THR A 347 -0.21 -14.77 -20.40
C THR A 347 0.52 -14.29 -21.65
N ASP A 348 -0.20 -13.91 -22.70
CA ASP A 348 0.37 -13.37 -23.94
C ASP A 348 1.16 -12.09 -23.67
N MET A 349 0.62 -11.18 -22.86
CA MET A 349 1.33 -9.97 -22.42
C MET A 349 2.61 -10.33 -21.67
N GLN A 350 2.52 -11.19 -20.66
CA GLN A 350 3.66 -11.53 -19.79
C GLN A 350 4.76 -12.31 -20.55
N ALA A 351 4.40 -13.11 -21.54
CA ALA A 351 5.34 -13.85 -22.37
C ALA A 351 6.04 -13.00 -23.44
N SER A 352 5.49 -11.81 -23.74
CA SER A 352 5.97 -10.89 -24.77
C SER A 352 7.41 -10.45 -24.52
N GLU A 353 8.21 -10.40 -25.59
CA GLU A 353 9.57 -9.85 -25.54
C GLU A 353 9.61 -8.39 -25.10
N VAL A 354 8.51 -7.66 -25.28
CA VAL A 354 8.36 -6.28 -24.79
C VAL A 354 8.37 -6.22 -23.26
N MET A 355 7.77 -7.20 -22.58
CA MET A 355 7.65 -7.18 -21.12
C MET A 355 8.88 -7.77 -20.41
N ARG A 356 9.58 -8.73 -21.03
CA ARG A 356 10.70 -9.45 -20.41
C ARG A 356 11.77 -8.56 -19.74
N PRO A 357 12.21 -7.44 -20.34
CA PRO A 357 13.19 -6.56 -19.70
C PRO A 357 12.73 -5.98 -18.37
N PHE A 358 11.42 -5.83 -18.17
CA PHE A 358 10.81 -5.24 -16.96
C PHE A 358 10.69 -6.22 -15.79
N TYR A 359 11.18 -7.46 -15.94
CA TYR A 359 11.29 -8.44 -14.86
C TYR A 359 12.67 -8.48 -14.22
N ASP A 360 13.54 -7.51 -14.52
CA ASP A 360 14.81 -7.32 -13.83
C ASP A 360 14.60 -6.60 -12.50
N PHE A 361 14.72 -7.35 -11.40
CA PHE A 361 14.61 -6.82 -10.04
C PHE A 361 15.69 -5.78 -9.73
N SER A 362 16.91 -5.98 -10.22
CA SER A 362 18.06 -5.11 -9.90
C SER A 362 17.96 -3.73 -10.55
N ALA A 363 17.21 -3.61 -11.64
CA ALA A 363 16.97 -2.38 -12.37
C ALA A 363 15.70 -1.64 -11.92
N TRP A 364 15.00 -2.15 -10.89
CA TRP A 364 13.75 -1.56 -10.43
C TRP A 364 13.96 -0.24 -9.65
N PRO A 365 13.11 0.79 -9.84
CA PRO A 365 12.04 0.91 -10.83
C PRO A 365 12.55 1.37 -12.20
N MET A 366 12.21 0.65 -13.27
CA MET A 366 12.60 1.01 -14.64
C MET A 366 11.72 2.10 -15.25
N ALA A 367 12.28 2.94 -16.12
CA ALA A 367 11.51 3.85 -16.96
C ALA A 367 10.54 3.10 -17.89
N ASN A 368 9.34 3.62 -18.12
CA ASN A 368 8.44 3.03 -19.11
C ASN A 368 8.95 3.28 -20.54
N SER A 369 8.56 2.40 -21.46
CA SER A 369 8.78 2.57 -22.91
C SER A 369 7.43 2.64 -23.63
N GLN A 370 7.43 3.17 -24.86
CA GLN A 370 6.19 3.25 -25.64
C GLN A 370 5.60 1.86 -25.90
N ALA A 371 6.43 0.89 -26.30
CA ALA A 371 5.97 -0.46 -26.59
C ALA A 371 5.35 -1.13 -25.35
N GLN A 372 5.98 -0.96 -24.18
CA GLN A 372 5.43 -1.47 -22.92
C GLN A 372 4.12 -0.79 -22.54
N ALA A 373 4.05 0.55 -22.63
CA ALA A 373 2.83 1.30 -22.34
C ALA A 373 1.68 0.90 -23.27
N ASP A 374 1.92 0.83 -24.58
CA ASP A 374 0.94 0.43 -25.59
C ASP A 374 0.41 -1.00 -25.30
N LEU A 375 1.30 -1.94 -24.96
CA LEU A 375 0.93 -3.32 -24.65
C LEU A 375 0.14 -3.43 -23.32
N THR A 376 0.64 -2.84 -22.24
CA THR A 376 0.00 -2.88 -20.91
C THR A 376 -1.38 -2.19 -20.94
N ILE A 377 -1.47 -0.98 -21.51
CA ILE A 377 -2.72 -0.21 -21.54
C ILE A 377 -3.74 -0.88 -22.47
N SER A 378 -3.33 -1.38 -23.63
CA SER A 378 -4.25 -2.10 -24.52
C SER A 378 -4.76 -3.40 -23.90
N THR A 379 -3.92 -4.12 -23.14
CA THR A 379 -4.31 -5.32 -22.40
C THR A 379 -5.32 -5.01 -21.31
N SER A 380 -5.05 -3.98 -20.50
CA SER A 380 -5.97 -3.48 -19.46
C SER A 380 -7.32 -3.06 -20.04
N ASN A 381 -7.32 -2.26 -21.11
CA ASN A 381 -8.54 -1.84 -21.79
C ASN A 381 -9.30 -3.04 -22.41
N GLY A 382 -8.57 -3.97 -23.01
CA GLY A 382 -9.15 -5.18 -23.59
C GLY A 382 -9.83 -6.07 -22.54
N ILE A 383 -9.23 -6.23 -21.36
CA ILE A 383 -9.83 -6.98 -20.24
C ILE A 383 -11.00 -6.18 -19.63
N THR A 384 -10.91 -4.86 -19.54
CA THR A 384 -12.02 -4.02 -19.09
C THR A 384 -13.26 -4.21 -19.99
N GLN A 385 -13.06 -4.26 -21.32
CA GLN A 385 -14.14 -4.50 -22.29
C GLN A 385 -14.72 -5.93 -22.25
N MET A 386 -14.05 -6.88 -21.60
CA MET A 386 -14.59 -8.23 -21.39
C MET A 386 -15.65 -8.29 -20.28
N HIS A 387 -15.81 -7.23 -19.48
CA HIS A 387 -16.78 -7.17 -18.39
C HIS A 387 -18.17 -6.74 -18.89
N ARG A 388 -19.23 -7.25 -18.23
CA ARG A 388 -20.61 -6.78 -18.45
C ARG A 388 -20.81 -5.33 -18.02
N ASN A 389 -20.11 -4.94 -16.96
CA ASN A 389 -20.23 -3.62 -16.34
C ASN A 389 -18.84 -3.13 -15.92
N ASN A 390 -18.38 -2.04 -16.52
CA ASN A 390 -17.07 -1.45 -16.23
C ASN A 390 -16.98 -0.74 -14.86
N LYS A 391 -18.09 -0.68 -14.10
CA LYS A 391 -18.12 -0.18 -12.72
C LYS A 391 -17.90 -1.28 -11.67
N VAL A 392 -17.94 -2.55 -12.07
CA VAL A 392 -17.75 -3.69 -11.18
C VAL A 392 -16.86 -4.70 -11.88
N MET A 393 -15.57 -4.65 -11.56
CA MET A 393 -14.52 -5.42 -12.23
C MET A 393 -14.00 -6.55 -11.36
N ILE A 394 -13.41 -7.57 -12.00
CA ILE A 394 -12.68 -8.66 -11.33
C ILE A 394 -11.66 -8.11 -10.33
N SER A 395 -10.96 -7.03 -10.71
CA SER A 395 -9.98 -6.36 -9.85
C SER A 395 -10.56 -5.87 -8.53
N ASP A 396 -11.83 -5.46 -8.49
CA ASP A 396 -12.46 -4.91 -7.29
C ASP A 396 -12.69 -6.03 -6.26
N LEU A 397 -13.16 -7.19 -6.72
CA LEU A 397 -13.32 -8.38 -5.90
C LEU A 397 -11.98 -8.88 -5.37
N LEU A 398 -11.00 -9.07 -6.27
CA LEU A 398 -9.69 -9.61 -5.90
C LEU A 398 -8.91 -8.66 -4.98
N SER A 399 -9.03 -7.34 -5.16
CA SER A 399 -8.40 -6.37 -4.26
C SER A 399 -8.94 -6.51 -2.84
N GLY A 400 -10.26 -6.72 -2.68
CA GLY A 400 -10.87 -7.00 -1.37
C GLY A 400 -10.31 -8.27 -0.70
N LEU A 401 -10.07 -9.33 -1.47
CA LEU A 401 -9.45 -10.56 -0.96
C LEU A 401 -8.01 -10.32 -0.49
N VAL A 402 -7.20 -9.63 -1.31
CA VAL A 402 -5.81 -9.32 -0.95
C VAL A 402 -5.73 -8.43 0.29
N VAL A 403 -6.57 -7.39 0.41
CA VAL A 403 -6.63 -6.53 1.61
C VAL A 403 -6.93 -7.34 2.87
N LYS A 404 -7.92 -8.25 2.82
CA LYS A 404 -8.25 -9.11 3.95
C LYS A 404 -7.08 -10.04 4.33
N ALA A 405 -6.48 -10.70 3.34
CA ALA A 405 -5.41 -11.67 3.56
C ALA A 405 -4.12 -11.02 4.08
N THR A 406 -3.74 -9.88 3.50
CA THR A 406 -2.56 -9.12 3.92
C THR A 406 -2.71 -8.59 5.34
N GLY A 407 -3.91 -8.14 5.74
CA GLY A 407 -4.20 -7.79 7.13
C GLY A 407 -3.87 -8.92 8.10
N GLN A 408 -4.39 -10.13 7.85
CA GLN A 408 -4.13 -11.32 8.64
C GLN A 408 -2.64 -11.72 8.66
N LEU A 409 -1.99 -11.68 7.49
CA LEU A 409 -0.57 -12.02 7.35
C LEU A 409 0.32 -11.06 8.13
N ILE A 410 0.12 -9.75 7.97
CA ILE A 410 0.90 -8.73 8.66
C ILE A 410 0.67 -8.82 10.16
N PHE A 411 -0.58 -8.95 10.60
CA PHE A 411 -0.90 -9.02 12.03
C PHE A 411 -0.27 -10.24 12.71
N GLY A 412 -0.37 -11.41 12.06
CA GLY A 412 0.25 -12.65 12.56
C GLY A 412 1.77 -12.59 12.55
N GLU A 413 2.39 -12.22 11.42
CA GLU A 413 3.84 -12.16 11.28
C GLU A 413 4.48 -11.11 12.20
N SER A 414 3.78 -10.01 12.49
CA SER A 414 4.31 -8.95 13.37
C SER A 414 4.47 -9.38 14.83
N SER A 415 3.88 -10.50 15.26
CA SER A 415 4.15 -11.05 16.59
C SER A 415 5.62 -11.46 16.75
N ASP A 416 6.18 -12.12 15.73
CA ASP A 416 7.57 -12.55 15.68
C ASP A 416 8.11 -12.37 14.25
N PRO A 417 8.40 -11.13 13.82
CA PRO A 417 8.70 -10.86 12.41
C PRO A 417 10.02 -11.48 11.99
N SER A 418 10.02 -12.14 10.83
CA SER A 418 11.18 -12.86 10.28
C SER A 418 12.23 -11.97 9.60
N GLY A 419 11.90 -10.71 9.29
CA GLY A 419 12.83 -9.80 8.60
C GLY A 419 12.34 -8.34 8.59
N PRO A 420 13.22 -7.40 8.21
CA PRO A 420 12.86 -5.99 8.09
C PRO A 420 12.11 -5.64 6.79
N ALA A 421 12.18 -6.50 5.77
CA ALA A 421 11.47 -6.34 4.51
C ALA A 421 10.99 -7.71 4.01
N LEU A 422 9.68 -7.89 3.83
CA LEU A 422 9.05 -9.17 3.52
C LEU A 422 8.02 -9.03 2.40
N TRP A 423 8.05 -9.93 1.41
CA TRP A 423 7.10 -9.93 0.28
C TRP A 423 5.91 -10.83 0.57
N LEU A 424 4.71 -10.25 0.47
CA LEU A 424 3.43 -10.96 0.58
C LEU A 424 2.92 -11.33 -0.82
N ASN A 425 3.66 -12.22 -1.48
CA ASN A 425 3.38 -12.69 -2.84
C ASN A 425 2.03 -13.46 -2.95
N HIS A 426 1.60 -13.76 -4.18
CA HIS A 426 0.32 -14.45 -4.43
C HIS A 426 0.23 -15.84 -3.80
N ASP A 427 1.34 -16.54 -3.62
CA ASP A 427 1.39 -17.85 -2.96
C ASP A 427 0.93 -17.74 -1.49
N ILE A 428 1.57 -16.88 -0.69
CA ILE A 428 1.24 -16.76 0.72
C ILE A 428 -0.14 -16.11 0.95
N VAL A 429 -0.53 -15.17 0.08
CA VAL A 429 -1.87 -14.60 0.07
C VAL A 429 -2.92 -15.68 -0.21
N ALA A 430 -2.72 -16.52 -1.22
CA ALA A 430 -3.63 -17.61 -1.54
C ALA A 430 -3.72 -18.65 -0.41
N ARG A 431 -2.58 -19.03 0.17
CA ARG A 431 -2.53 -19.94 1.33
C ARG A 431 -3.33 -19.39 2.51
N ARG A 432 -3.18 -18.10 2.84
CA ARG A 432 -3.96 -17.45 3.92
C ARG A 432 -5.46 -17.43 3.62
N LEU A 433 -5.82 -17.08 2.39
CA LEU A 433 -7.23 -17.03 1.96
C LEU A 433 -7.90 -18.40 2.05
N ASN A 434 -7.24 -19.46 1.55
CA ASN A 434 -7.75 -20.82 1.64
C ASN A 434 -7.82 -21.31 3.10
N ALA A 435 -6.80 -21.02 3.92
CA ALA A 435 -6.80 -21.38 5.33
C ALA A 435 -7.92 -20.71 6.14
N SER A 436 -8.31 -19.49 5.77
CA SER A 436 -9.40 -18.74 6.42
C SER A 436 -10.81 -19.20 6.01
N HIS A 437 -10.91 -20.05 4.98
CA HIS A 437 -12.18 -20.59 4.48
C HIS A 437 -12.04 -22.12 4.29
N PRO A 438 -11.78 -22.87 5.38
CA PRO A 438 -11.58 -24.30 5.29
C PRO A 438 -12.86 -24.98 4.78
N HIS A 439 -12.70 -26.09 4.07
CA HIS A 439 -13.82 -26.96 3.72
C HIS A 439 -14.62 -27.30 4.98
N SER A 440 -15.93 -27.01 5.00
CA SER A 440 -16.81 -27.85 5.82
C SER A 440 -16.69 -29.26 5.22
N LYS A 441 -16.17 -30.20 6.00
CA LYS A 441 -16.35 -31.60 5.65
C LYS A 441 -17.86 -31.83 5.60
N SER A 442 -18.39 -32.21 4.44
CA SER A 442 -19.71 -32.87 4.42
C SER A 442 -19.65 -34.02 5.42
N PRO A 443 -20.70 -34.23 6.24
CA PRO A 443 -20.73 -35.38 7.13
C PRO A 443 -20.54 -36.65 6.29
N ALA A 444 -19.69 -37.55 6.78
CA ALA A 444 -19.39 -38.80 6.08
C ALA A 444 -20.69 -39.55 5.75
N PRO A 445 -20.82 -40.15 4.55
CA PRO A 445 -21.97 -40.98 4.24
C PRO A 445 -21.81 -42.29 5.02
N GLY A 446 -22.59 -42.45 6.09
CA GLY A 446 -22.61 -43.70 6.85
C GLY A 446 -22.79 -43.50 8.34
N MET A 447 -23.99 -43.10 8.76
CA MET A 447 -24.61 -43.69 9.94
C MET A 447 -26.05 -43.97 9.57
N GLU A 448 -26.29 -45.24 9.22
CA GLU A 448 -27.62 -45.81 9.10
C GLU A 448 -28.42 -45.47 10.36
N SER A 449 -29.59 -44.88 10.17
CA SER A 449 -30.60 -44.80 11.22
C SER A 449 -31.02 -46.21 11.56
N SER A 450 -30.50 -46.76 12.66
CA SER A 450 -31.04 -48.00 13.22
C SER A 450 -32.47 -47.73 13.68
N SER A 451 -33.41 -48.24 12.91
CA SER A 451 -34.77 -48.51 13.33
C SER A 451 -34.74 -49.35 14.61
N LEU A 452 -35.22 -48.76 15.71
CA LEU A 452 -35.60 -49.49 16.92
C LEU A 452 -37.09 -49.24 17.13
N GLU A 453 -37.84 -50.31 16.92
CA GLU A 453 -39.23 -50.48 17.33
C GLU A 453 -39.38 -50.22 18.83
N MET A 454 -40.51 -49.59 19.21
CA MET A 454 -41.56 -50.19 20.05
C MET A 454 -42.26 -49.11 20.88
N ALA A 455 -43.55 -48.89 20.59
CA ALA A 455 -44.70 -49.14 21.48
C ALA A 455 -45.96 -48.53 20.87
#